data_AF-A0A3S4MNH6-F1
#
_entry.id   AF-A0A3S4MNH6-F1
#
_cell.length_a   1.000
_cell.length_b   1.000
_cell.length_c   1.000
_cell.angle_alpha   90.00
_cell.angle_beta   90.00
_cell.angle_gamma   90.00
#
_symmetry.space_group_name_H-M   'P 1'
#
loop_
_entity.id
_entity.type
_entity.pdbx_description
1 polymer ?
#
loop_
_entity_poly.entity_id
_entity_poly.type
_entity_poly.pdbx_seq_one_letter_code
_entity_poly.pdbx_strand_id
1 'polypeptide(L)'
;MLAFAAEVTKNEQMAELLSGALAPETLAESFIAVCGEQLDENGQNLIRVMAENGRLNALPDVLEQFIHLRAVSEATAEVDVISAAALSEQQLAKISAAMEKTSVTQS
;
A
#
# COMPACT_ATOMS: atom_id res chain seq x y z
N MET A 1 -1.60 -9.07 4.18
CA MET A 1 -1.64 -9.51 2.78
C MET A 1 -1.03 -8.48 1.81
N LEU A 2 -1.73 -7.41 1.40
CA LEU A 2 -1.27 -6.54 0.31
C LEU A 2 0.10 -5.88 0.58
N ALA A 3 0.33 -5.43 1.82
CA ALA A 3 1.61 -4.88 2.24
C ALA A 3 2.78 -5.87 2.11
N PHE A 4 2.54 -7.14 2.40
CA PHE A 4 3.55 -8.19 2.28
C PHE A 4 3.84 -8.50 0.80
N ALA A 5 2.80 -8.59 -0.04
CA ALA A 5 2.98 -8.77 -1.49
C ALA A 5 3.79 -7.60 -2.10
N ALA A 6 3.48 -6.36 -1.70
CA ALA A 6 4.26 -5.19 -2.11
C ALA A 6 5.73 -5.28 -1.65
N GLU A 7 5.99 -5.76 -0.43
CA GLU A 7 7.36 -5.92 0.06
C GLU A 7 8.13 -7.01 -0.71
N VAL A 8 7.45 -8.11 -1.07
CA VAL A 8 8.01 -9.18 -1.90
C VAL A 8 8.45 -8.65 -3.27
N THR A 9 7.70 -7.73 -3.87
CA THR A 9 8.09 -7.10 -5.16
C THR A 9 9.34 -6.21 -5.06
N LYS A 10 9.70 -5.71 -3.87
CA LYS A 10 10.92 -4.91 -3.65
C LYS A 10 12.17 -5.76 -3.47
N ASN A 11 12.02 -7.08 -3.28
CA ASN A 11 13.16 -7.97 -3.19
C ASN A 11 13.89 -8.02 -4.54
N GLU A 12 15.21 -7.84 -4.55
CA GLU A 12 16.00 -7.76 -5.79
C GLU A 12 15.84 -8.99 -6.70
N GLN A 13 15.86 -10.20 -6.12
CA GLN A 13 15.69 -11.44 -6.89
C GLN A 13 14.29 -11.55 -7.49
N MET A 14 13.28 -11.06 -6.76
CA MET A 14 11.91 -11.03 -7.26
C MET A 14 11.75 -9.98 -8.35
N ALA A 15 12.34 -8.80 -8.22
CA ALA A 15 12.31 -7.76 -9.25
C ALA A 15 12.97 -8.25 -10.55
N GLU A 16 14.09 -8.98 -10.45
CA GLU A 16 14.71 -9.64 -11.60
C GLU A 16 13.76 -10.66 -12.25
N LEU A 17 13.12 -11.51 -11.44
CA LEU A 17 12.15 -12.50 -11.93
C LEU A 17 10.95 -11.84 -12.63
N LEU A 18 10.42 -10.76 -12.06
CA LEU A 18 9.30 -9.98 -12.60
C LEU A 18 9.67 -9.23 -13.89
N SER A 19 10.94 -8.90 -14.08
CA SER A 19 11.46 -8.31 -15.33
C SER A 19 11.77 -9.33 -16.42
N GLY A 20 11.83 -10.62 -16.05
CA GLY A 20 12.12 -11.72 -16.96
C GLY A 20 10.96 -12.06 -17.89
N ALA A 21 11.26 -12.74 -19.00
CA ALA A 21 10.26 -13.20 -19.97
C ALA A 21 9.63 -14.55 -19.55
N LEU A 22 9.00 -14.59 -18.38
CA LEU A 22 8.22 -15.75 -17.93
C LEU A 22 6.77 -15.68 -18.42
N ALA A 23 6.16 -16.86 -18.59
CA ALA A 23 4.73 -16.94 -18.83
C ALA A 23 3.96 -16.36 -17.62
N PRO A 24 2.88 -15.57 -17.84
CA PRO A 24 2.14 -14.93 -16.74
C PRO A 24 1.66 -15.91 -15.67
N GLU A 25 1.21 -17.10 -16.07
CA GLU A 25 0.75 -18.15 -15.15
C GLU A 25 1.88 -18.64 -14.24
N THR A 26 3.03 -18.98 -14.83
CA THR A 26 4.22 -19.43 -14.07
C THR A 26 4.74 -18.34 -13.14
N LEU A 27 4.70 -17.09 -13.59
CA LEU A 27 5.11 -15.93 -12.79
C LEU A 27 4.18 -15.75 -11.58
N ALA A 28 2.86 -15.80 -11.80
CA ALA A 28 1.87 -15.71 -10.74
C ALA A 28 2.00 -16.86 -9.73
N GLU A 29 2.16 -18.10 -10.20
CA GLU A 29 2.34 -19.26 -9.32
C GLU A 29 3.63 -19.16 -8.48
N SER A 30 4.73 -18.75 -9.10
CA SER A 30 6.01 -18.54 -8.39
C SER A 30 5.87 -17.45 -7.33
N PHE A 31 5.22 -16.34 -7.67
CA PHE A 31 4.97 -15.25 -6.74
C PHE A 31 4.07 -15.68 -5.57
N ILE A 32 2.97 -16.38 -5.87
CA ILE A 32 2.05 -16.92 -4.86
C ILE A 32 2.78 -17.92 -3.94
N ALA A 33 3.64 -18.77 -4.50
CA ALA A 33 4.42 -19.73 -3.73
C ALA A 33 5.40 -19.04 -2.75
N VAL A 34 6.04 -17.95 -3.17
CA VAL A 34 6.90 -17.13 -2.29
C VAL A 34 6.08 -16.45 -1.19
N CYS A 35 4.87 -15.99 -1.53
CA CYS A 35 3.99 -15.38 -0.55
C CYS A 35 3.36 -16.37 0.44
N GLY A 36 3.24 -17.65 0.07
CA GLY A 36 2.70 -18.71 0.91
C GLY A 36 1.30 -18.40 1.44
N GLU A 37 1.08 -18.66 2.74
CA GLU A 37 -0.21 -18.47 3.42
C GLU A 37 -0.56 -16.98 3.68
N GLN A 38 0.29 -16.02 3.28
CA GLN A 38 0.01 -14.60 3.45
C GLN A 38 -1.05 -14.07 2.46
N LEU A 39 -1.34 -14.83 1.40
CA LEU A 39 -2.37 -14.54 0.38
C LEU A 39 -3.56 -15.49 0.54
N ASP A 40 -4.73 -14.92 0.82
CA ASP A 40 -6.01 -15.60 0.66
C ASP A 40 -6.39 -15.77 -0.83
N GLU A 41 -7.50 -16.44 -1.08
CA GLU A 41 -8.00 -16.73 -2.43
C GLU A 41 -8.19 -15.46 -3.29
N ASN A 42 -8.69 -14.37 -2.70
CA ASN A 42 -8.89 -13.10 -3.42
C ASN A 42 -7.55 -12.43 -3.72
N GLY A 43 -6.60 -12.50 -2.78
CA GLY A 43 -5.23 -12.05 -2.99
C GLY A 43 -4.56 -12.80 -4.13
N GLN A 44 -4.68 -14.13 -4.16
CA GLN A 44 -4.14 -14.95 -5.25
C GLN A 44 -4.74 -14.58 -6.61
N ASN A 45 -6.06 -14.35 -6.66
CA ASN A 45 -6.72 -13.92 -7.89
C ASN A 45 -6.23 -12.54 -8.36
N LEU A 46 -6.01 -11.60 -7.43
CA LEU A 46 -5.41 -10.31 -7.75
C LEU A 46 -4.02 -10.47 -8.37
N ILE A 47 -3.16 -11.32 -7.78
CA ILE A 47 -1.82 -11.60 -8.30
C ILE A 47 -1.89 -12.20 -9.71
N ARG A 48 -2.79 -13.16 -9.96
CA ARG A 48 -2.98 -13.75 -11.30
C ARG A 48 -3.36 -12.69 -12.33
N VAL A 49 -4.35 -11.85 -12.05
CA VAL A 49 -4.79 -10.79 -12.97
C VAL A 49 -3.68 -9.76 -13.19
N MET A 50 -2.95 -9.37 -12.14
CA MET A 50 -1.82 -8.44 -12.27
C MET A 50 -0.66 -9.05 -13.08
N ALA A 51 -0.40 -10.35 -12.94
CA ALA A 51 0.60 -11.07 -13.73
C ALA A 51 0.20 -11.14 -15.21
N GLU A 52 -1.05 -11.50 -15.50
CA GLU A 52 -1.61 -11.53 -16.87
C GLU A 52 -1.49 -10.17 -17.57
N ASN A 53 -1.63 -9.08 -16.82
CA ASN A 53 -1.49 -7.72 -17.33
C ASN A 53 -0.03 -7.21 -17.30
N GLY A 54 0.93 -7.99 -16.80
CA GLY A 54 2.33 -7.58 -16.69
C GLY A 54 2.58 -6.44 -15.69
N ARG A 55 1.72 -6.29 -14.67
CA ARG A 55 1.70 -5.14 -13.74
C ARG A 55 2.09 -5.49 -12.30
N LEU A 56 2.66 -6.67 -12.04
CA LEU A 56 3.06 -7.05 -10.68
C LEU A 56 4.03 -6.06 -10.03
N ASN A 57 4.91 -5.43 -10.80
CA ASN A 57 5.83 -4.40 -10.29
C ASN A 57 5.13 -3.14 -9.73
N ALA A 58 3.85 -2.92 -10.06
CA ALA A 58 3.07 -1.79 -9.55
C ALA A 58 2.37 -2.08 -8.21
N LEU A 59 2.56 -3.27 -7.62
CA LEU A 59 1.99 -3.61 -6.31
C LEU A 59 2.33 -2.61 -5.18
N PRO A 60 3.55 -2.04 -5.11
CA PRO A 60 3.86 -1.00 -4.14
C PRO A 60 2.96 0.25 -4.30
N ASP A 61 2.72 0.68 -5.54
CA ASP A 61 1.88 1.83 -5.82
C ASP A 61 0.40 1.51 -5.51
N VAL A 62 -0.05 0.29 -5.82
CA VAL A 62 -1.40 -0.18 -5.48
C VAL A 62 -1.61 -0.17 -3.96
N LEU A 63 -0.60 -0.53 -3.17
CA LEU A 63 -0.67 -0.44 -1.71
C LEU A 63 -0.84 1.00 -1.24
N GLU A 64 -0.06 1.94 -1.78
CA GLU A 64 -0.17 3.36 -1.43
C GLU A 64 -1.58 3.90 -1.73
N GLN A 65 -2.10 3.62 -2.93
CA GLN A 65 -3.45 4.00 -3.32
C GLN A 65 -4.51 3.33 -2.45
N PHE A 66 -4.33 2.07 -2.07
CA PHE A 66 -5.24 1.37 -1.17
C PHE A 66 -5.27 2.01 0.22
N ILE A 67 -4.11 2.37 0.77
CA ILE A 67 -4.03 3.05 2.08
C ILE A 67 -4.72 4.41 1.99
N HIS A 68 -4.51 5.15 0.91
CA HIS A 68 -5.18 6.43 0.67
C HIS A 68 -6.71 6.27 0.60
N LEU A 69 -7.20 5.34 -0.20
CA LEU A 69 -8.64 5.06 -0.31
C LEU A 69 -9.24 4.57 1.01
N ARG A 70 -8.50 3.76 1.77
CA ARG A 70 -8.91 3.33 3.11
C ARG A 70 -9.01 4.52 4.05
N ALA A 71 -8.02 5.41 4.07
CA ALA A 71 -8.04 6.62 4.90
C ALA A 71 -9.23 7.53 4.56
N VAL A 72 -9.52 7.71 3.27
CA VAL A 72 -10.73 8.43 2.80
C VAL A 72 -12.00 7.74 3.28
N SER A 73 -12.09 6.41 3.15
CA SER A 73 -13.25 5.62 3.60
C SER A 73 -13.44 5.64 5.12
N GLU A 74 -12.35 5.68 5.88
CA GLU A 74 -12.31 5.73 7.34
C GLU A 74 -12.41 7.18 7.86
N ALA A 75 -12.58 8.18 6.98
CA ALA A 75 -12.57 9.62 7.29
C ALA A 75 -11.34 10.05 8.13
N THR A 76 -10.23 9.33 8.00
CA THR A 76 -9.00 9.60 8.74
C THR A 76 -8.08 10.42 7.84
N ALA A 77 -7.71 11.62 8.30
CA ALA A 77 -6.78 12.51 7.60
C ALA A 77 -5.45 12.55 8.36
N GLU A 78 -4.36 12.18 7.68
CA GLU A 78 -3.00 12.31 8.21
C GLU A 78 -2.50 13.73 7.86
N VAL A 79 -1.99 14.46 8.86
CA VAL A 79 -1.53 15.85 8.71
C VAL A 79 -0.11 15.98 9.21
N ASP A 80 0.81 16.35 8.32
CA ASP A 80 2.19 16.66 8.67
C ASP A 80 2.32 18.07 9.27
N VAL A 81 2.91 18.15 10.47
CA VAL A 81 3.19 19.43 11.16
C VAL A 81 4.68 19.71 11.13
N ILE A 82 5.10 20.63 10.27
CA ILE A 82 6.51 21.06 10.15
C ILE A 82 6.73 22.27 11.07
N SER A 83 7.65 22.16 12.04
CA SER A 83 8.01 23.24 12.98
C SER A 83 9.52 23.37 13.13
N ALA A 84 10.01 24.60 13.29
CA ALA A 84 11.43 24.89 13.54
C ALA A 84 11.90 24.48 14.95
N ALA A 85 10.97 24.21 15.86
CA ALA A 85 11.24 23.75 17.23
C ALA A 85 10.24 22.66 17.64
N ALA A 86 10.61 21.81 18.60
CA ALA A 86 9.71 20.81 19.15
C ALA A 86 8.47 21.47 19.76
N LEU A 87 7.29 21.04 19.30
CA LEU A 87 6.01 21.52 19.80
C LEU A 87 5.70 20.84 21.13
N SER A 88 5.10 21.58 22.07
CA SER A 88 4.58 21.00 23.31
C SER A 88 3.29 20.22 23.05
N GLU A 89 2.97 19.27 23.94
CA GLU A 89 1.73 18.49 23.84
C GLU A 89 0.47 19.37 23.78
N GLN A 90 0.48 20.52 24.47
CA GLN A 90 -0.63 21.48 24.43
C GLN A 90 -0.78 22.14 23.05
N GLN A 91 0.32 22.37 22.35
CA GLN A 91 0.28 22.93 20.99
C GLN A 91 -0.20 21.89 19.99
N LEU A 92 0.27 20.64 20.10
CA LEU A 92 -0.20 19.53 19.28
C LEU A 92 -1.71 19.29 19.47
N ALA A 93 -2.21 19.23 20.71
CA ALA A 93 -3.63 19.05 20.99
C ALA A 93 -4.51 20.17 20.40
N LYS A 94 -4.04 21.42 20.42
CA LYS A 94 -4.74 22.54 19.76
C LYS A 94 -4.77 22.41 18.25
N ILE A 95 -3.67 21.95 17.65
CA ILE A 95 -3.58 21.74 16.20
C ILE A 95 -4.53 20.61 15.79
N SER A 96 -4.50 19.47 16.48
CA SER A 96 -5.42 18.34 16.24
C SER A 96 -6.89 18.77 16.27
N ALA A 97 -7.30 19.46 17.34
CA ALA A 97 -8.68 19.94 17.49
C ALA A 97 -9.09 20.96 16.39
N ALA A 98 -8.15 21.78 15.91
CA ALA A 98 -8.40 22.72 14.82
C ALA A 98 -8.53 22.00 13.46
N MET A 99 -7.71 20.97 13.23
CA MET A 99 -7.74 20.17 12.00
C MET A 99 -9.02 19.34 11.92
N GLU A 100 -9.41 18.67 13.01
CA GLU A 100 -10.68 17.91 13.09
C GLU A 100 -11.90 18.78 12.77
N LYS A 101 -11.90 20.03 13.23
CA LYS A 101 -13.01 20.96 12.98
C LYS A 101 -13.10 21.39 11.52
N THR A 102 -11.97 21.44 10.82
CA THR A 102 -11.88 21.91 9.43
C THR A 102 -12.21 20.78 8.46
N SER A 103 -11.78 19.55 8.74
CA SER A 103 -12.09 18.37 7.91
C SER A 103 -13.59 18.02 7.89
N VAL A 104 -14.33 18.29 8.97
CA VAL A 104 -15.81 18.12 9.03
C VAL A 104 -16.55 19.16 8.19
N THR A 105 -15.94 20.29 7.86
CA THR A 105 -16.62 21.40 7.14
C THR A 105 -16.52 21.27 5.62
N GLN A 106 -15.69 20.36 5.09
CA GLN A 106 -15.52 20.13 3.65
C GLN A 106 -16.09 18.80 3.14
N SER A 107 -16.79 18.02 3.99
CA SER A 107 -17.55 16.83 3.59
C SER A 107 -19.00 17.15 3.28
#